data_AF-A0A7S2IME5-F1
#
_entry.id   AF-A0A7S2IME5-F1
#
_cell.length_a   1.000
_cell.length_b   1.000
_cell.length_c   1.000
_cell.angle_alpha   90.00
_cell.angle_beta   90.00
_cell.angle_gamma   90.00
#
_symmetry.space_group_name_H-M   'P 1'
#
loop_
_entity.id
_entity.type
_entity.pdbx_description
1 polymer ?
#
loop_
_entity_poly.entity_id
_entity_poly.type
_entity_poly.pdbx_seq_one_letter_code
_entity_poly.pdbx_strand_id
1 'polypeptide(L)'
;SSMVGEGYSVKCSGFLVAKELEAFAKVLNSPARPVCAILGGAKVTDKIQLIKNLLDKVNIMIIGGGMAFTFIKVLNGTEIGTSLYDGEGAKIVQEIMDKAKAKGVEVVLPVDFVCSSKFGEDGE
;
A
#
# COMPACT_ATOMS: atom_id res chain seq x y z
N SER A 1 19.67 4.82 22.95
CA SER A 1 18.29 5.12 22.50
C SER A 1 17.26 4.43 23.40
N SER A 2 16.19 5.12 23.84
CA SER A 2 15.18 4.63 24.81
C SER A 2 14.29 3.49 24.27
N MET A 3 14.26 3.29 22.96
CA MET A 3 13.39 2.29 22.32
C MET A 3 14.11 0.97 22.01
N VAL A 4 15.43 1.00 21.83
CA VAL A 4 16.21 -0.13 21.28
C VAL A 4 16.97 -0.92 22.35
N GLY A 5 16.94 -0.46 23.61
CA GLY A 5 17.69 -1.07 24.71
C GLY A 5 19.19 -1.13 24.44
N GLU A 6 19.75 -0.02 23.95
CA GLU A 6 21.18 0.08 23.61
C GLU A 6 22.06 -0.13 24.84
N GLY A 7 23.09 -0.97 24.74
CA GLY A 7 24.00 -1.30 25.85
C GLY A 7 23.58 -2.49 26.72
N TYR A 8 22.43 -3.11 26.46
CA TYR A 8 21.95 -4.28 27.21
C TYR A 8 21.92 -5.53 26.33
N SER A 9 22.40 -6.65 26.89
CA SER A 9 22.46 -7.96 26.21
C SER A 9 21.11 -8.67 26.15
N VAL A 10 20.26 -8.49 27.15
CA VAL A 10 18.91 -9.07 27.22
C VAL A 10 17.89 -8.00 26.91
N LYS A 11 16.99 -8.29 25.96
CA LYS A 11 15.91 -7.38 25.53
C LYS A 11 14.60 -8.16 25.51
N CYS A 12 13.56 -7.58 26.10
CA CYS A 12 12.24 -8.18 26.20
C CYS A 12 11.20 -7.23 25.58
N SER A 13 10.14 -7.78 25.00
CA SER A 13 8.95 -7.02 24.62
C SER A 13 7.91 -7.07 25.74
N GLY A 14 7.15 -5.99 25.90
CA GLY A 14 5.93 -6.02 26.73
C GLY A 14 4.82 -6.81 26.03
N PHE A 15 3.78 -7.19 26.78
CA PHE A 15 2.68 -8.00 26.24
C PHE A 15 1.95 -7.37 25.06
N LEU A 16 1.85 -6.03 25.01
CA LEU A 16 1.21 -5.33 23.89
C LEU A 16 1.99 -5.51 22.58
N VAL A 17 3.31 -5.27 22.63
CA VAL A 17 4.20 -5.45 21.47
C VAL A 17 4.26 -6.93 21.07
N ALA A 18 4.31 -7.85 22.02
CA ALA A 18 4.27 -9.28 21.73
C ALA A 18 2.98 -9.67 20.99
N LYS A 19 1.82 -9.18 21.44
CA LYS A 19 0.52 -9.43 20.79
C LYS A 19 0.45 -8.86 19.37
N GLU A 20 1.00 -7.67 19.13
CA GLU A 20 1.09 -7.11 17.78
C GLU A 20 1.98 -7.97 16.88
N LEU A 21 3.16 -8.37 17.36
CA LEU A 21 4.07 -9.24 16.60
C LEU A 21 3.44 -10.58 16.26
N GLU A 22 2.70 -11.20 17.18
CA GLU A 22 1.96 -12.45 16.93
C GLU A 22 0.87 -12.26 15.87
N ALA A 23 0.13 -11.16 15.92
CA ALA A 23 -0.90 -10.85 14.92
C ALA A 23 -0.28 -10.66 13.53
N PHE A 24 0.83 -9.92 13.43
CA PHE A 24 1.56 -9.74 12.17
C PHE A 24 2.16 -11.06 11.66
N ALA A 25 2.74 -11.88 12.54
CA ALA A 25 3.34 -13.15 12.15
C ALA A 25 2.32 -14.11 11.51
N LYS A 26 1.08 -14.16 12.03
CA LYS A 26 0.00 -14.97 11.47
C LYS A 26 -0.33 -14.57 10.03
N VAL A 27 -0.37 -13.28 9.74
CA VAL A 27 -0.66 -12.75 8.39
C VAL A 27 0.53 -12.90 7.44
N LEU A 28 1.76 -12.80 7.95
CA LEU A 28 2.97 -12.75 7.12
C LEU A 28 3.62 -14.11 6.83
N ASN A 29 3.45 -15.11 7.69
CA ASN A 29 4.18 -16.38 7.62
C ASN A 29 3.32 -17.58 7.20
N SER A 30 2.05 -17.64 7.60
CA SER A 30 1.13 -18.73 7.23
C SER A 30 -0.31 -18.25 7.18
N PRO A 31 -0.63 -17.29 6.30
CA PRO A 31 -1.96 -16.76 6.24
C PRO A 31 -2.94 -17.77 5.63
N ALA A 32 -4.16 -17.80 6.16
CA ALA A 32 -5.27 -18.46 5.47
C ALA A 32 -5.50 -17.74 4.13
N ARG A 33 -5.50 -18.49 3.03
CA ARG A 33 -5.68 -17.94 1.68
C ARG A 33 -7.16 -17.98 1.28
N PRO A 34 -7.66 -17.01 0.49
CA PRO A 34 -6.90 -15.93 -0.15
C PRO A 34 -6.56 -14.77 0.80
N VAL A 35 -5.37 -14.17 0.62
CA VAL A 35 -4.96 -12.97 1.37
C VAL A 35 -5.17 -11.74 0.52
N CYS A 36 -5.92 -10.77 1.05
CA CYS A 36 -6.12 -9.47 0.45
C CYS A 36 -5.35 -8.39 1.22
N ALA A 37 -4.52 -7.61 0.53
CA ALA A 37 -3.95 -6.38 1.08
C ALA A 37 -4.69 -5.17 0.53
N ILE A 38 -5.00 -4.22 1.42
CA ILE A 38 -5.57 -2.93 1.06
C ILE A 38 -4.53 -1.87 1.34
N LEU A 39 -4.15 -1.13 0.31
CA LEU A 39 -3.13 -0.10 0.35
C LEU A 39 -3.76 1.24 0.01
N GLY A 40 -3.61 2.20 0.91
CA GLY A 40 -4.01 3.58 0.70
C GLY A 40 -2.90 4.54 1.07
N GLY A 41 -3.17 5.84 0.91
CA GLY A 41 -2.22 6.92 1.18
C GLY A 41 -2.11 7.87 0.00
N ALA A 42 -1.24 8.89 0.14
CA ALA A 42 -1.14 9.98 -0.82
C ALA A 42 -0.11 9.71 -1.94
N LYS A 43 1.04 9.12 -1.61
CA LYS A 43 2.18 8.94 -2.52
C LYS A 43 2.54 7.47 -2.69
N VAL A 44 2.88 7.08 -3.91
CA VAL A 44 3.31 5.71 -4.23
C VAL A 44 4.71 5.48 -3.69
N THR A 45 5.59 6.48 -3.85
CA THR A 45 7.00 6.51 -3.42
C THR A 45 7.21 6.03 -1.98
N ASP A 46 6.42 6.52 -1.04
CA ASP A 46 6.50 6.16 0.38
C ASP A 46 6.16 4.68 0.68
N LYS A 47 5.44 4.02 -0.24
CA LYS A 47 4.89 2.67 -0.06
C LYS A 47 5.47 1.64 -1.03
N ILE A 48 6.43 2.00 -1.89
CA ILE A 48 7.02 1.09 -2.89
C ILE A 48 7.56 -0.19 -2.24
N GLN A 49 8.36 -0.04 -1.19
CA GLN A 49 8.98 -1.20 -0.51
C GLN A 49 7.91 -2.12 0.08
N LEU A 50 6.85 -1.55 0.65
CA LEU A 50 5.73 -2.31 1.19
C LEU A 50 4.98 -3.07 0.09
N ILE A 51 4.67 -2.41 -1.03
CA ILE A 51 4.02 -3.04 -2.20
C ILE A 51 4.87 -4.21 -2.69
N LYS A 52 6.17 -3.98 -2.93
CA LYS A 52 7.08 -5.01 -3.46
C LYS A 52 7.16 -6.24 -2.56
N ASN A 53 7.12 -6.05 -1.24
CA ASN A 53 7.13 -7.14 -0.24
C ASN A 53 5.78 -7.86 -0.13
N LEU A 54 4.67 -7.14 -0.25
CA LEU A 54 3.33 -7.72 -0.15
C LEU A 54 2.96 -8.52 -1.39
N LEU A 55 3.41 -8.13 -2.58
CA LEU A 55 3.19 -8.89 -3.82
C LEU A 55 3.69 -10.34 -3.73
N ASP A 56 4.67 -10.64 -2.88
CA ASP A 56 5.15 -12.00 -2.62
C ASP A 56 4.21 -12.85 -1.75
N LYS A 57 3.29 -12.21 -1.01
CA LYS A 57 2.52 -12.83 0.06
C LYS A 57 1.01 -12.84 -0.20
N VAL A 58 0.51 -11.86 -0.94
CA VAL A 58 -0.93 -11.66 -1.13
C VAL A 58 -1.43 -12.30 -2.42
N ASN A 59 -2.74 -12.56 -2.46
CA ASN A 59 -3.45 -13.00 -3.65
C ASN A 59 -4.13 -11.81 -4.34
N ILE A 60 -4.63 -10.87 -3.56
CA ILE A 60 -5.36 -9.69 -4.03
C ILE A 60 -4.71 -8.45 -3.41
N MET A 61 -4.55 -7.40 -4.20
CA MET A 61 -4.04 -6.10 -3.77
C MET A 61 -4.98 -5.00 -4.24
N ILE A 62 -5.66 -4.35 -3.30
CA ILE A 62 -6.53 -3.20 -3.56
C ILE A 62 -5.72 -1.93 -3.31
N ILE A 63 -5.65 -1.04 -4.30
CA ILE A 63 -4.94 0.25 -4.19
C ILE A 63 -5.96 1.38 -4.22
N GLY A 64 -6.10 2.13 -3.13
CA GLY A 64 -7.02 3.25 -2.99
C GLY A 64 -6.33 4.56 -2.58
N GLY A 65 -7.13 5.60 -2.34
CA GLY A 65 -6.63 6.92 -1.95
C GLY A 65 -5.86 7.65 -3.06
N GLY A 66 -5.04 8.64 -2.68
CA GLY A 66 -4.30 9.49 -3.63
C GLY A 66 -3.36 8.72 -4.56
N MET A 67 -2.77 7.62 -4.08
CA MET A 67 -1.87 6.82 -4.90
C MET A 67 -2.59 6.11 -6.06
N ALA A 68 -3.88 5.79 -5.92
CA ALA A 68 -4.65 5.11 -6.98
C ALA A 68 -4.73 5.95 -8.26
N PHE A 69 -4.82 7.29 -8.14
CA PHE A 69 -4.82 8.19 -9.30
C PHE A 69 -3.53 8.10 -10.11
N THR A 70 -2.39 7.86 -9.46
CA THR A 70 -1.11 7.68 -10.16
C THR A 70 -1.12 6.37 -10.96
N PHE A 71 -1.66 5.29 -10.40
CA PHE A 71 -1.81 4.01 -11.11
C PHE A 71 -2.74 4.16 -12.32
N ILE A 72 -3.91 4.75 -12.12
CA ILE A 72 -4.94 4.85 -13.16
C ILE A 72 -4.48 5.79 -14.29
N LYS A 73 -3.83 6.90 -13.96
CA LYS A 73 -3.25 7.79 -14.96
C LYS A 73 -2.18 7.11 -15.81
N VAL A 74 -1.31 6.30 -15.20
CA VAL A 74 -0.23 5.61 -15.93
C VAL A 74 -0.75 4.44 -16.76
N LEU A 75 -1.67 3.65 -16.21
CA LEU A 75 -2.15 2.42 -16.86
C LEU A 75 -3.21 2.68 -17.91
N ASN A 76 -4.13 3.61 -17.64
CA ASN A 76 -5.30 3.84 -18.47
C ASN A 76 -5.24 5.19 -19.21
N GLY A 77 -4.21 6.02 -18.95
CA GLY A 77 -4.12 7.36 -19.53
C GLY A 77 -5.22 8.31 -19.04
N THR A 78 -5.89 7.98 -17.93
CA THR A 78 -7.06 8.73 -17.46
C THR A 78 -6.68 10.14 -17.01
N GLU A 79 -7.49 11.12 -17.39
CA GLU A 79 -7.38 12.48 -16.86
C GLU A 79 -7.85 12.51 -15.40
N ILE A 80 -6.94 12.92 -14.51
CA ILE A 80 -7.19 12.94 -13.05
C ILE A 80 -7.46 14.36 -12.52
N GLY A 81 -7.50 15.38 -13.40
CA GLY A 81 -7.65 16.77 -13.01
C GLY A 81 -6.59 17.22 -12.00
N THR A 82 -7.06 17.78 -10.88
CA THR A 82 -6.22 18.26 -9.76
C THR A 82 -5.94 17.18 -8.70
N SER A 83 -6.32 15.92 -8.95
CA SER A 83 -6.09 14.82 -8.02
C SER A 83 -4.59 14.57 -7.79
N LEU A 84 -4.28 13.99 -6.63
CA LEU A 84 -2.89 13.73 -6.22
C LEU A 84 -2.15 12.86 -7.24
N TYR A 85 -1.00 13.35 -7.69
CA TYR A 85 -0.15 12.68 -8.66
C TYR A 85 1.28 12.62 -8.16
N ASP A 86 1.83 11.41 -8.09
CA ASP A 86 3.22 11.16 -7.75
C ASP A 86 4.02 10.85 -9.02
N GLY A 87 4.67 11.86 -9.59
CA GLY A 87 5.44 11.72 -10.82
C GLY A 87 6.68 10.82 -10.72
N GLU A 88 7.25 10.67 -9.52
CA GLU A 88 8.33 9.70 -9.29
C GLU A 88 7.78 8.28 -9.18
N GLY A 89 6.69 8.13 -8.42
CA GLY A 89 5.96 6.88 -8.29
C GLY A 89 5.45 6.33 -9.62
N ALA A 90 5.00 7.21 -10.52
CA ALA A 90 4.50 6.88 -11.86
C ALA A 90 5.49 6.04 -12.68
N LYS A 91 6.80 6.29 -12.54
CA LYS A 91 7.85 5.55 -13.27
C LYS A 91 7.92 4.08 -12.88
N ILE A 92 7.45 3.74 -11.68
CA ILE A 92 7.59 2.41 -11.07
C ILE A 92 6.27 1.62 -11.15
N VAL A 93 5.15 2.29 -11.47
CA VAL A 93 3.82 1.64 -11.61
C VAL A 93 3.87 0.46 -12.57
N GLN A 94 4.51 0.60 -13.73
CA GLN A 94 4.60 -0.48 -14.71
C GLN A 94 5.34 -1.70 -14.15
N GLU A 95 6.48 -1.49 -13.48
CA GLU A 95 7.24 -2.56 -12.83
C GLU A 95 6.40 -3.28 -11.77
N ILE A 96 5.62 -2.54 -10.98
CA ILE A 96 4.73 -3.11 -9.96
C ILE A 96 3.66 -3.99 -10.61
N MET A 97 3.02 -3.52 -11.67
CA MET A 97 1.97 -4.27 -12.36
C MET A 97 2.51 -5.51 -13.05
N ASP A 98 3.71 -5.44 -13.65
CA ASP A 98 4.36 -6.58 -14.28
C ASP A 98 4.74 -7.63 -13.22
N LYS A 99 5.27 -7.19 -12.08
CA LYS A 99 5.58 -8.07 -10.94
C LYS A 99 4.31 -8.72 -10.36
N ALA A 100 3.21 -7.98 -10.28
CA ALA A 100 1.92 -8.50 -9.82
C ALA A 100 1.38 -9.58 -10.78
N LYS A 101 1.39 -9.31 -12.09
CA LYS A 101 1.00 -10.28 -13.13
C LYS A 101 1.87 -11.54 -13.07
N ALA A 102 3.19 -11.39 -12.97
CA ALA A 102 4.12 -12.51 -12.87
C ALA A 102 3.87 -13.40 -11.65
N LYS A 103 3.32 -12.84 -10.57
CA LYS A 103 3.00 -13.54 -9.32
C LYS A 103 1.55 -14.01 -9.22
N GLY A 104 0.73 -13.75 -10.24
CA GLY A 104 -0.70 -14.05 -10.21
C GLY A 104 -1.45 -13.28 -9.13
N VAL A 105 -0.97 -12.08 -8.77
CA VAL A 105 -1.66 -11.19 -7.84
C VAL A 105 -2.67 -10.37 -8.61
N GLU A 106 -3.92 -10.41 -8.18
CA GLU A 106 -4.99 -9.57 -8.70
C GLU A 106 -4.84 -8.16 -8.11
N VAL A 107 -4.57 -7.17 -8.96
CA VAL A 107 -4.52 -5.76 -8.55
C VAL A 107 -5.84 -5.10 -8.88
N VAL A 108 -6.54 -4.63 -7.85
CA VAL A 108 -7.84 -3.96 -7.98
C VAL A 108 -7.64 -2.46 -7.78
N LEU A 109 -8.11 -1.70 -8.77
CA LEU A 109 -8.12 -0.23 -8.75
C LEU A 109 -9.58 0.26 -8.70
N PRO A 110 -9.85 1.42 -8.10
CA PRO A 110 -11.18 2.02 -8.12
C PRO A 110 -11.61 2.32 -9.56
N VAL A 111 -12.88 2.07 -9.84
CA VAL A 111 -13.49 2.29 -11.17
C VAL A 111 -14.29 3.59 -11.22
N ASP A 112 -14.69 4.09 -10.06
CA ASP A 112 -15.46 5.31 -9.86
C ASP A 112 -14.86 6.16 -8.73
N PHE A 113 -15.16 7.45 -8.78
CA PHE A 113 -14.64 8.45 -7.84
C PHE A 113 -15.72 9.45 -7.49
N VAL A 114 -15.77 9.81 -6.20
CA VAL A 114 -16.49 11.00 -5.75
C VAL A 114 -15.51 12.16 -5.83
N CYS A 115 -15.83 13.14 -6.68
CA CYS A 115 -14.99 14.31 -6.93
C CYS A 115 -15.64 15.55 -6.32
N SER A 116 -14.81 16.54 -6.01
CA SER A 116 -15.27 17.87 -5.63
C SER A 116 -14.32 18.92 -6.20
N SER A 117 -14.86 20.07 -6.55
CA SER A 117 -14.15 21.24 -7.07
C SER A 117 -13.12 21.81 -6.09
N LYS A 118 -13.30 21.62 -4.77
CA LYS A 118 -12.39 22.10 -3.72
C LYS A 118 -12.35 21.17 -2.51
N PHE A 119 -11.28 21.27 -1.74
CA PHE A 119 -11.17 20.56 -0.47
C PHE A 119 -11.99 21.28 0.62
N GLY A 120 -13.01 20.61 1.15
CA GLY A 120 -13.91 21.15 2.19
C GLY A 120 -15.36 20.73 1.95
N GLU A 121 -16.25 21.12 2.87
CA GLU A 121 -17.68 20.75 2.81
C GLU A 121 -18.45 21.48 1.70
N ASP A 122 -17.98 22.66 1.28
CA ASP A 122 -18.71 23.55 0.37
C ASP A 122 -18.41 23.31 -1.13
N GLY A 123 -17.72 22.23 -1.47
CA GLY A 123 -17.30 21.96 -2.83
C GLY A 123 -18.40 21.31 -3.66
N GLU A 124 -18.66 21.87 -4.86
CA GLU A 124 -19.51 21.27 -5.89
C GLU A 124 -18.87 20.05 -6.53
#